data_AF-A0A7W2USZ4-F1
#
_entry.id   AF-A0A7W2USZ4-F1
#
_cell.length_a   1.000
_cell.length_b   1.000
_cell.length_c   1.000
_cell.angle_alpha   90.00
_cell.angle_beta   90.00
_cell.angle_gamma   90.00
#
_symmetry.space_group_name_H-M   'P 1'
#
loop_
_entity.id
_entity.type
_entity.pdbx_description
1 polymer ?
#
loop_
_entity_poly.entity_id
_entity_poly.type
_entity_poly.pdbx_seq_one_letter_code
_entity_poly.pdbx_strand_id
1 'polypeptide(L)' 'MDVTTLRAIAGAMAKAGAWGIVAMSLYKAALRRVDWSLIPASAMPRVRWWSTHASCVLRLSLTLAGLGLAGLGVAGLAGT' A
#
# COMPACT_ATOMS: atom_id res chain seq x y z
N MET A 1 7.73 20.47 17.42
CA MET A 1 7.55 20.26 15.97
C MET A 1 6.17 20.80 15.61
N ASP A 2 6.09 21.70 14.63
CA ASP A 2 4.86 22.46 14.39
C ASP A 2 3.76 21.59 13.74
N VAL A 3 2.50 21.83 14.11
CA VAL A 3 1.36 20.98 13.70
C VAL A 3 1.16 21.00 12.18
N THR A 4 1.47 22.14 11.56
CA THR A 4 1.45 22.35 10.11
C THR A 4 2.47 21.47 9.38
N THR A 5 3.69 21.36 9.91
CA THR A 5 4.77 20.54 9.35
C THR A 5 4.46 19.05 9.47
N LEU A 6 3.91 18.62 10.60
CA LEU A 6 3.46 17.24 10.80
C LEU A 6 2.38 16.85 9.78
N ARG A 7 1.41 17.75 9.53
CA ARG A 7 0.32 17.52 8.58
C ARG A 7 0.80 17.44 7.13
N ALA A 8 1.77 18.26 6.76
CA ALA A 8 2.38 18.23 5.42
C ALA A 8 3.12 16.90 5.17
N ILE A 9 3.90 16.43 6.14
CA ILE A 9 4.62 15.15 6.06
C ILE A 9 3.61 13.99 6.02
N ALA A 10 2.61 13.99 6.89
CA ALA A 10 1.56 12.98 6.92
C ALA A 10 0.79 12.92 5.59
N GLY A 11 0.46 14.07 5.00
CA GLY A 11 -0.19 14.16 3.70
C GLY A 11 0.66 13.59 2.56
N ALA A 12 1.97 13.89 2.54
CA ALA A 12 2.89 13.32 1.55
C ALA A 12 3.05 11.79 1.71
N MET A 13 3.17 11.31 2.95
CA MET A 13 3.24 9.88 3.27
C MET A 13 1.97 9.14 2.88
N ALA A 14 0.80 9.74 3.13
CA ALA A 14 -0.49 9.16 2.74
C ALA A 14 -0.62 9.03 1.22
N LYS A 15 -0.21 10.05 0.45
CA LYS A 15 -0.17 9.97 -1.02
C LYS A 15 0.79 8.88 -1.49
N ALA A 16 2.01 8.82 -0.94
CA ALA A 16 2.98 7.79 -1.27
C ALA A 16 2.45 6.37 -0.97
N GLY A 17 1.79 6.19 0.17
CA GLY A 17 1.13 4.93 0.55
C GLY A 17 0.02 4.53 -0.43
N ALA A 18 -0.81 5.49 -0.86
CA ALA A 18 -1.87 5.24 -1.84
C ALA A 18 -1.29 4.80 -3.20
N TRP A 19 -0.25 5.46 -3.69
CA TRP A 19 0.47 5.06 -4.90
C TRP A 19 1.09 3.67 -4.76
N GLY A 20 1.63 3.33 -3.58
CA GLY A 20 2.14 2.00 -3.27
C GLY A 20 1.06 0.92 -3.36
N ILE A 21 -0.14 1.16 -2.83
CA ILE A 21 -1.29 0.24 -2.92
C ILE A 21 -1.71 0.03 -4.38
N VAL A 22 -1.78 1.11 -5.17
CA VAL A 22 -2.14 1.04 -6.60
C VAL A 22 -1.10 0.23 -7.38
N ALA A 23 0.19 0.53 -7.22
CA ALA A 23 1.28 -0.20 -7.87
C ALA A 23 1.25 -1.69 -7.50
N MET A 24 1.02 -2.01 -6.23
CA MET A 24 0.88 -3.38 -5.74
C MET A 24 -0.31 -4.12 -6.35
N SER A 25 -1.45 -3.45 -6.49
CA SER A 25 -2.66 -4.01 -7.11
C SER A 25 -2.47 -4.31 -8.61
N LEU A 26 -1.81 -3.39 -9.32
CA LEU A 26 -1.43 -3.55 -10.73
C LEU A 26 -0.45 -4.70 -10.90
N TYR A 27 0.57 -4.79 -10.04
CA TYR A 27 1.52 -5.89 -10.05
C TYR A 27 0.82 -7.24 -9.88
N LYS A 28 -0.11 -7.34 -8.92
CA LYS A 28 -0.89 -8.56 -8.70
C LYS A 28 -1.84 -8.88 -9.86
N ALA A 29 -2.38 -7.89 -10.54
CA ALA A 29 -3.19 -8.10 -11.74
C ALA A 29 -2.33 -8.59 -12.91
N ALA A 30 -1.15 -8.01 -13.10
CA ALA A 30 -0.18 -8.42 -14.11
C ALA A 30 0.28 -9.87 -13.89
N LEU A 31 0.59 -10.27 -12.65
CA LEU A 31 0.97 -11.65 -12.33
C LEU A 31 -0.09 -12.69 -12.66
N ARG A 32 -1.38 -12.34 -12.68
CA ARG A 32 -2.46 -13.27 -13.08
C ARG A 32 -2.54 -13.48 -14.59
N ARG A 33 -2.00 -12.54 -15.38
CA ARG A 33 -2.06 -12.53 -16.85
C ARG A 33 -0.72 -12.83 -17.50
N VAL A 34 0.37 -12.79 -16.73
CA VAL A 34 1.74 -13.03 -17.21
C VAL A 34 1.98 -14.51 -17.46
N ASP A 35 2.58 -14.79 -18.61
CA ASP A 35 3.14 -16.08 -18.94
C ASP A 35 4.49 -16.26 -18.23
N TRP A 36 4.55 -17.24 -17.33
CA TRP A 36 5.71 -17.50 -16.49
C TRP A 36 6.92 -18.00 -17.29
N SER A 37 6.71 -18.49 -18.51
CA SER A 37 7.77 -18.96 -19.41
C SER A 37 8.62 -17.83 -20.00
N LEU A 38 8.08 -16.60 -20.02
CA LEU A 38 8.76 -15.40 -20.53
C LEU A 38 9.57 -14.65 -19.47
N ILE A 39 9.49 -15.06 -18.19
CA ILE A 39 10.20 -14.38 -17.10
C ILE A 39 11.65 -14.87 -17.05
N PRO A 40 12.65 -13.98 -17.17
CA PRO A 40 14.05 -14.37 -17.03
C PRO A 40 14.33 -14.92 -15.63
N ALA A 41 15.13 -15.99 -15.56
CA ALA A 41 15.42 -16.72 -14.32
C ALA A 41 16.00 -15.83 -13.20
N SER A 42 16.70 -14.75 -13.55
CA SER A 42 17.24 -13.77 -12.61
C SER A 42 16.16 -12.95 -11.88
N ALA A 43 14.98 -12.76 -12.47
CA ALA A 43 13.87 -12.00 -11.87
C ALA A 43 12.91 -12.89 -11.06
N MET A 44 12.95 -14.21 -11.29
CA MET A 44 12.07 -15.21 -10.69
C MET A 44 12.06 -15.23 -9.15
N PRO A 45 13.19 -15.06 -8.43
CA PRO A 45 13.19 -15.02 -6.96
C PRO A 45 12.38 -13.84 -6.42
N ARG A 46 12.52 -12.66 -7.03
CA ARG A 46 11.77 -11.45 -6.66
C ARG A 46 10.29 -11.65 -6.95
N VAL A 47 9.94 -12.19 -8.11
CA VAL A 47 8.54 -12.46 -8.48
C VAL A 47 7.89 -13.45 -7.50
N ARG A 48 8.59 -14.53 -7.11
CA ARG A 48 8.10 -15.47 -6.11
C ARG A 48 7.87 -14.80 -4.76
N TRP A 49 8.82 -13.99 -4.29
CA TRP A 49 8.67 -13.28 -3.03
C TRP A 49 7.44 -12.37 -3.02
N TRP A 50 7.25 -11.57 -4.08
CA TRP A 50 6.07 -10.72 -4.19
C TRP A 50 4.78 -11.52 -4.37
N SER A 51 4.77 -12.60 -5.14
CA SER A 51 3.58 -13.46 -5.29
C SER A 51 3.09 -13.99 -3.94
N THR A 52 4.01 -14.42 -3.07
CA THR A 52 3.70 -14.92 -1.73
C THR A 52 3.24 -13.80 -0.79
N HIS A 53 3.96 -12.67 -0.78
CA HIS A 53 3.78 -11.63 0.25
C HIS A 53 2.84 -10.49 -0.15
N ALA A 54 2.57 -10.27 -1.45
CA ALA A 54 1.78 -9.13 -1.91
C ALA A 54 0.37 -9.11 -1.32
N SER A 55 -0.26 -10.27 -1.14
CA SER A 55 -1.59 -10.35 -0.53
C SER A 55 -1.57 -9.97 0.96
N CYS A 56 -0.55 -10.39 1.70
CA CYS A 56 -0.39 -10.06 3.11
C CYS A 56 -0.09 -8.57 3.30
N VAL A 57 0.88 -8.05 2.54
CA VAL A 57 1.27 -6.64 2.58
C VAL A 57 0.10 -5.74 2.18
N LEU A 58 -0.65 -6.07 1.13
CA LEU A 58 -1.82 -5.29 0.72
C LEU A 58 -2.88 -5.24 1.82
N ARG A 59 -3.15 -6.37 2.50
CA ARG A 59 -4.10 -6.41 3.62
C ARG A 59 -3.64 -5.54 4.77
N LEU A 60 -2.37 -5.63 5.17
CA LEU A 60 -1.78 -4.80 6.22
C LEU A 60 -1.85 -3.31 5.87
N SER A 61 -1.54 -2.94 4.63
CA SER A 61 -1.65 -1.56 4.17
C SER A 61 -3.11 -1.08 4.20
N LEU A 62 -4.06 -1.92 3.81
CA LEU A 62 -5.48 -1.58 3.82
C LEU A 62 -6.02 -1.43 5.25
N THR A 63 -5.62 -2.30 6.17
CA THR A 63 -6.04 -2.24 7.58
C THR A 63 -5.43 -1.02 8.26
N LEU A 64 -4.16 -0.71 8.03
CA LEU A 64 -3.55 0.53 8.55
C LEU A 64 -4.23 1.77 7.98
N ALA A 65 -4.52 1.79 6.67
CA ALA A 65 -5.24 2.90 6.05
C ALA A 65 -6.66 3.04 6.62
N GLY A 66 -7.35 1.91 6.82
CA GLY A 66 -8.68 1.86 7.43
C GLY A 66 -8.68 2.33 8.88
N LEU A 67 -7.71 1.91 9.69
CA LEU A 67 -7.53 2.38 11.07
C LEU A 67 -7.19 3.88 11.12
N GLY A 68 -6.35 4.36 10.21
CA GLY A 68 -6.04 5.79 10.08
C GLY A 68 -7.29 6.61 9.75
N LEU A 69 -8.10 6.17 8.78
CA LEU A 69 -9.36 6.82 8.43
C LEU A 69 -10.39 6.75 9.56
N ALA A 70 -10.52 5.60 10.22
CA ALA A 70 -11.42 5.44 11.36
C ALA A 70 -11.00 6.34 12.54
N GLY A 71 -9.71 6.41 12.86
CA GLY A 71 -9.20 7.31 13.90
C GLY A 71 -9.46 8.79 13.58
N LEU A 72 -9.31 9.19 12.31
CA LEU A 72 -9.65 10.55 11.86
C LEU A 72 -11.16 10.83 11.91
N GLY A 73 -11.99 9.85 11.54
CA GLY A 73 -13.45 9.96 11.61
C GLY A 73 -13.97 10.05 13.05
N VAL A 74 -13.39 9.25 13.96
CA VAL A 74 -13.69 9.31 15.40
C VAL A 74 -13.23 10.63 16.01
N ALA A 75 -12.04 11.13 15.63
CA ALA A 75 -11.57 12.44 16.06
C ALA A 75 -12.43 13.60 15.52
N GLY A 76 -12.99 13.45 14.31
CA GLY A 76 -13.92 14.42 13.72
C GLY A 76 -15.29 14.45 14.40
N LEU A 77 -15.77 13.29 14.89
CA LEU A 77 -17.02 13.18 15.65
C LEU A 77 -16.89 13.61 17.12
N ALA A 78 -15.69 13.46 17.72
CA ALA A 78 -15.42 13.89 19.10
C ALA A 78 -15.05 15.39 19.23
N GLY A 79 -14.84 16.08 18.10
CA GLY A 79 -14.49 17.50 18.04
C GLY A 79 -15.66 18.45 17.76
N THR A 80 -16.90 17.95 17.73
CA THR A 80 -18.16 18.71 17.69
C THR A 80 -18.87 18.59 19.02
#